data_AF-A0A1X2FH29-F1
#
_entry.id   AF-A0A1X2FH29-F1
#
_cell.length_a   1.000
_cell.length_b   1.000
_cell.length_c   1.000
_cell.angle_alpha   90.00
_cell.angle_beta   90.00
_cell.angle_gamma   90.00
#
_symmetry.space_group_name_H-M   'P 1'
#
loop_
_entity.id
_entity.type
_entity.pdbx_description
1 polymer ?
#
loop_
_entity_poly.entity_id
_entity_poly.type
_entity_poly.pdbx_seq_one_letter_code
_entity_poly.pdbx_strand_id
1 'polypeptide(L)'
;MSDADTMSDADTFSRPAYQPRKHKVLARAKRLPRLQVMLADLPQLQVAIATADRAAEMALEIAHTGGGSSSTELPSTPEAVTAEWVTAEVGRRRYGSDADQKIKLLREVEFHAREDAWQCIETNAIPMLEQLNSELQTLVADAATAVDALGPDVSTAAEAIDAGVADPWKTLAALRRDYDGIREIQRTLYGCETIYFDRDACGDNNQRVTDSEARLYYHQNLNTTAPDWRGHTDSNRVERYGTVPWPADPVEKLVWFVRNDSGIWCPTPAEIAIFLKEIAAQKLPMKKPGSPPLQIKRRYDHYGYYQKVDQSGAQFANPKRSKSNASDTQESDAGDGHENQRRTEQLEQRAASDSSSPVDSREVARDDSS
;
A
#
# COMPACT_ATOMS: atom_id res chain seq x y z
N MET A 1 -8.43 -50.06 -40.15
CA MET A 1 -9.26 -49.13 -39.36
C MET A 1 -8.33 -48.60 -38.27
N SER A 2 -7.80 -47.41 -38.50
CA SER A 2 -6.81 -46.73 -37.65
C SER A 2 -7.26 -45.27 -37.65
N ASP A 3 -8.09 -44.92 -36.68
CA ASP A 3 -8.56 -43.56 -36.49
C ASP A 3 -7.43 -42.74 -35.87
N ALA A 4 -6.83 -41.89 -36.71
CA ALA A 4 -5.82 -40.93 -36.29
C ALA A 4 -6.52 -39.76 -35.60
N ASP A 5 -6.43 -39.76 -34.27
CA ASP A 5 -6.86 -38.71 -33.37
C ASP A 5 -6.15 -37.39 -33.75
N THR A 6 -6.87 -36.51 -34.43
CA THR A 6 -6.37 -35.19 -34.81
C THR A 6 -6.56 -34.27 -33.62
N MET A 7 -5.58 -34.27 -32.69
CA MET A 7 -5.56 -33.32 -31.59
C MET A 7 -5.45 -31.90 -32.15
N SER A 8 -6.58 -31.20 -32.13
CA SER A 8 -6.71 -29.79 -32.49
C SER A 8 -5.93 -28.94 -31.48
N ASP A 9 -4.73 -28.52 -31.86
CA ASP A 9 -3.86 -27.55 -31.16
C ASP A 9 -4.44 -26.12 -31.04
N ALA A 10 -5.72 -25.93 -31.36
CA ALA A 10 -6.36 -24.61 -31.40
C ALA A 10 -6.69 -24.02 -30.02
N ASP A 11 -6.64 -24.79 -28.93
CA ASP A 11 -7.07 -24.34 -27.59
C ASP A 11 -5.93 -23.85 -26.67
N THR A 12 -4.67 -23.91 -27.12
CA THR A 12 -3.51 -23.72 -26.22
C THR A 12 -3.11 -22.25 -25.98
N PHE A 13 -3.72 -21.28 -26.66
CA PHE A 13 -3.25 -19.88 -26.61
C PHE A 13 -4.18 -18.86 -25.94
N SER A 14 -5.28 -19.28 -25.32
CA SER A 14 -6.07 -18.41 -24.46
C SER A 14 -5.46 -18.30 -23.05
N ARG A 15 -4.13 -18.09 -22.97
CA ARG A 15 -3.51 -17.68 -21.71
C ARG A 15 -4.00 -16.25 -21.43
N PRO A 16 -4.57 -15.98 -20.24
CA PRO A 16 -5.01 -14.63 -19.90
C PRO A 16 -3.84 -13.68 -20.15
N ALA A 17 -4.08 -12.64 -20.93
CA ALA A 17 -3.08 -11.64 -21.25
C ALA A 17 -2.45 -11.17 -19.94
N TYR A 18 -1.15 -11.39 -19.78
CA TYR A 18 -0.42 -10.96 -18.61
C TYR A 18 -0.68 -9.46 -18.42
N GLN A 19 -1.37 -9.10 -17.34
CA GLN A 19 -1.57 -7.71 -16.96
C GLN A 19 -0.46 -7.34 -15.99
N PRO A 20 0.50 -6.49 -16.39
CA PRO A 20 1.54 -6.03 -15.48
C PRO A 20 0.90 -5.39 -14.27
N ARG A 21 1.28 -5.85 -13.07
CA ARG A 21 0.79 -5.30 -11.81
C ARG A 21 1.26 -3.85 -11.72
N LYS A 22 0.33 -2.91 -11.61
CA LYS A 22 0.68 -1.50 -11.39
C LYS A 22 1.27 -1.32 -10.00
N HIS A 23 2.42 -0.65 -9.91
CA HIS A 23 3.00 -0.29 -8.62
C HIS A 23 2.02 0.60 -7.84
N LYS A 24 1.75 0.21 -6.59
CA LYS A 24 0.84 0.89 -5.64
C LYS A 24 1.19 2.38 -5.47
N VAL A 25 2.48 2.69 -5.35
CA VAL A 25 3.02 4.07 -5.38
C VAL A 25 2.63 4.82 -6.67
N LEU A 26 2.84 4.28 -7.87
CA LEU A 26 2.43 4.92 -9.13
C LEU A 26 0.92 5.13 -9.22
N ALA A 27 0.12 4.17 -8.74
CA ALA A 27 -1.32 4.30 -8.71
C ALA A 27 -1.77 5.44 -7.78
N ARG A 28 -1.09 5.62 -6.64
CA ARG A 28 -1.36 6.68 -5.66
C ARG A 28 -0.85 8.05 -6.10
N ALA A 29 0.27 8.12 -6.79
CA ALA A 29 0.86 9.37 -7.28
C ALA A 29 -0.12 10.20 -8.13
N LYS A 30 -1.04 9.55 -8.86
CA LYS A 30 -2.11 10.23 -9.62
C LYS A 30 -3.04 11.10 -8.78
N ARG A 31 -3.10 10.86 -7.47
CA ARG A 31 -3.97 11.58 -6.52
C ARG A 31 -3.18 12.40 -5.50
N LEU A 32 -1.84 12.27 -5.50
CA LEU A 32 -0.95 12.86 -4.50
C LEU A 32 0.11 13.72 -5.22
N PRO A 33 -0.16 15.02 -5.44
CA PRO A 33 0.75 15.90 -6.17
C PRO A 33 2.18 15.91 -5.62
N ARG A 34 2.34 15.88 -4.28
CA ARG A 34 3.66 15.82 -3.64
C ARG A 34 4.43 14.55 -4.03
N LEU A 35 3.78 13.39 -4.02
CA LEU A 35 4.39 12.13 -4.48
C LEU A 35 4.70 12.17 -5.97
N GLN A 36 3.84 12.80 -6.79
CA GLN A 36 4.11 12.97 -8.21
C GLN A 36 5.39 13.78 -8.45
N VAL A 37 5.63 14.85 -7.68
CA VAL A 37 6.86 15.65 -7.76
C VAL A 37 8.08 14.80 -7.38
N MET A 38 8.02 14.06 -6.26
CA MET A 38 9.13 13.19 -5.83
C MET A 38 9.49 12.13 -6.90
N LEU A 39 8.49 11.59 -7.60
CA LEU A 39 8.72 10.61 -8.67
C LEU A 39 9.20 11.26 -9.97
N ALA A 40 8.86 12.52 -10.23
CA ALA A 40 9.34 13.28 -11.39
C ALA A 40 10.86 13.51 -11.31
N ASP A 41 11.40 13.61 -10.10
CA ASP A 41 12.84 13.76 -9.84
C ASP A 41 13.66 12.48 -10.06
N LEU A 42 13.00 11.36 -10.43
CA LEU A 42 13.65 10.08 -10.74
C LEU A 42 13.74 9.89 -12.27
N PRO A 43 14.81 10.34 -12.95
CA PRO A 43 14.88 10.29 -14.42
C PRO A 43 14.81 8.85 -14.97
N GLN A 44 15.36 7.86 -14.26
CA GLN A 44 15.29 6.47 -14.66
C GLN A 44 13.85 5.94 -14.67
N LEU A 45 13.03 6.35 -13.69
CA LEU A 45 11.61 6.02 -13.64
C LEU A 45 10.88 6.61 -14.85
N GLN A 46 11.16 7.87 -15.20
CA GLN A 46 10.52 8.53 -16.34
C GLN A 46 10.86 7.82 -17.66
N VAL A 47 12.12 7.45 -17.87
CA VAL A 47 12.57 6.68 -19.04
C VAL A 47 11.88 5.32 -19.11
N ALA A 48 11.80 4.60 -17.99
CA ALA A 48 11.18 3.29 -17.91
C ALA A 48 9.67 3.35 -18.23
N ILE A 49 8.95 4.31 -17.65
CA ILE A 49 7.52 4.53 -17.94
C ILE A 49 7.31 4.88 -19.41
N ALA A 50 8.08 5.82 -19.96
CA ALA A 50 7.96 6.24 -21.36
C ALA A 50 8.28 5.09 -22.33
N THR A 51 9.28 4.26 -22.01
CA THR A 51 9.64 3.08 -22.81
C THR A 51 8.50 2.06 -22.82
N ALA A 52 7.91 1.79 -21.65
CA ALA A 52 6.78 0.89 -21.54
C ALA A 52 5.55 1.40 -22.30
N ASP A 53 5.21 2.70 -22.14
CA ASP A 53 4.07 3.31 -22.82
C ASP A 53 4.26 3.31 -24.34
N ARG A 54 5.47 3.63 -24.83
CA ARG A 54 5.76 3.59 -26.28
C ARG A 54 5.73 2.17 -26.85
N ALA A 55 6.23 1.18 -26.12
CA ALA A 55 6.19 -0.21 -26.55
C ALA A 55 4.74 -0.72 -26.66
N ALA A 56 3.89 -0.38 -25.68
CA ALA A 56 2.47 -0.69 -25.70
C ALA A 56 1.73 -0.01 -26.87
N GLU A 57 1.99 1.28 -27.10
CA GLU A 57 1.43 2.04 -28.22
C GLU A 57 1.81 1.41 -29.57
N MET A 58 3.10 1.11 -29.79
CA MET A 58 3.56 0.46 -31.02
C MET A 58 2.96 -0.93 -31.22
N ALA A 59 2.78 -1.70 -30.14
CA ALA A 59 2.15 -3.02 -30.22
C ALA A 59 0.68 -2.91 -30.65
N LEU A 60 -0.03 -1.89 -30.14
CA LEU A 60 -1.40 -1.58 -30.55
C LEU A 60 -1.42 -1.11 -32.02
N GLU A 61 -0.54 -0.19 -32.43
CA GLU A 61 -0.44 0.27 -33.83
C GLU A 61 -0.28 -0.92 -34.79
N ILE A 62 0.67 -1.83 -34.51
CA ILE A 62 0.91 -3.03 -35.34
C ILE A 62 -0.30 -3.95 -35.35
N ALA A 63 -0.98 -4.16 -34.21
CA ALA A 63 -2.17 -4.99 -34.13
C ALA A 63 -3.32 -4.41 -34.97
N HIS A 64 -3.52 -3.09 -34.97
CA HIS A 64 -4.55 -2.42 -35.77
C HIS A 64 -4.22 -2.44 -37.27
N THR A 65 -2.96 -2.21 -37.66
CA THR A 65 -2.56 -2.27 -39.08
C THR A 65 -2.49 -3.71 -39.61
N GLY A 66 -2.11 -4.66 -38.75
CA GLY A 66 -2.00 -6.08 -39.09
C GLY A 66 -3.33 -6.82 -39.16
N GLY A 67 -4.35 -6.34 -38.44
CA GLY A 67 -5.73 -6.81 -38.53
C GLY A 67 -6.44 -6.43 -39.84
N GLY A 68 -5.85 -5.52 -40.63
CA GLY A 68 -6.35 -5.09 -41.93
C GLY A 68 -6.08 -6.07 -43.08
N SER A 69 -5.76 -7.34 -42.77
CA SER A 69 -5.63 -8.37 -43.79
C SER A 69 -7.00 -8.67 -44.37
N SER A 70 -7.31 -8.00 -45.47
CA SER A 70 -8.29 -8.44 -46.46
C SER A 70 -8.17 -9.96 -46.57
N SER A 71 -9.23 -10.66 -46.17
CA SER A 71 -9.41 -12.07 -46.52
C SER A 71 -9.25 -12.15 -48.03
N THR A 72 -8.08 -12.54 -48.53
CA THR A 72 -8.01 -13.14 -49.86
C THR A 72 -8.86 -14.38 -49.74
N GLU A 73 -10.10 -14.32 -50.25
CA GLU A 73 -10.96 -15.48 -50.33
C GLU A 73 -10.13 -16.64 -50.88
N LEU A 74 -10.24 -17.80 -50.24
CA LEU A 74 -9.61 -19.00 -50.75
C LEU A 74 -10.11 -19.20 -52.19
N PRO A 75 -9.21 -19.47 -53.16
CA PRO A 75 -9.62 -19.64 -54.55
C PRO A 75 -10.68 -20.74 -54.63
N SER A 76 -11.85 -20.40 -55.15
CA SER A 76 -13.00 -21.30 -55.25
C SER A 76 -12.94 -22.22 -56.48
N THR A 77 -11.93 -22.01 -57.34
CA THR A 77 -11.69 -22.79 -58.56
C THR A 77 -10.19 -23.06 -58.73
N PRO A 78 -9.79 -24.19 -59.35
CA PRO A 78 -8.39 -24.49 -59.62
C PRO A 78 -7.65 -23.42 -60.43
N GLU A 79 -8.35 -22.77 -61.37
CA GLU A 79 -7.80 -21.73 -62.25
C GLU A 79 -7.47 -20.42 -61.50
N ALA A 80 -8.10 -20.21 -60.33
CA ALA A 80 -7.83 -19.05 -59.48
C ALA A 80 -6.54 -19.18 -58.65
N VAL A 81 -5.87 -20.35 -58.66
CA VAL A 81 -4.55 -20.54 -58.05
C VAL A 81 -3.46 -20.05 -59.01
N THR A 82 -3.33 -18.73 -59.12
CA THR A 82 -2.30 -18.09 -59.96
C THR A 82 -0.99 -17.91 -59.19
N ALA A 83 0.12 -17.72 -59.91
CA ALA A 83 1.41 -17.37 -59.29
C ALA A 83 1.30 -16.07 -58.45
N GLU A 84 0.51 -15.11 -58.92
CA GLU A 84 0.22 -13.86 -58.23
C GLU A 84 -0.53 -14.09 -56.91
N TRP A 85 -1.52 -14.99 -56.91
CA TRP A 85 -2.23 -15.39 -55.69
C TRP A 85 -1.29 -16.08 -54.69
N VAL A 86 -0.45 -17.01 -55.13
CA VAL A 86 0.53 -17.68 -54.27
C VAL A 86 1.51 -16.67 -53.67
N THR A 87 2.03 -15.73 -54.47
CA THR A 87 2.92 -14.67 -53.98
C THR A 87 2.21 -13.77 -52.96
N ALA A 88 0.96 -13.37 -53.20
CA ALA A 88 0.17 -12.56 -52.29
C ALA A 88 -0.12 -13.30 -50.96
N GLU A 89 -0.52 -14.57 -51.02
CA GLU A 89 -0.83 -15.40 -49.84
C GLU A 89 0.43 -15.72 -49.02
N VAL A 90 1.57 -16.00 -49.67
CA VAL A 90 2.87 -16.16 -48.99
C VAL A 90 3.30 -14.85 -48.33
N GLY A 91 3.15 -13.72 -49.01
CA GLY A 91 3.42 -12.39 -48.45
C GLY A 91 2.56 -12.09 -47.21
N ARG A 92 1.26 -12.40 -47.29
CA ARG A 92 0.29 -12.27 -46.20
C ARG A 92 0.69 -13.08 -44.97
N ARG A 93 1.01 -14.38 -45.15
CA ARG A 93 1.43 -15.26 -44.05
C ARG A 93 2.75 -14.83 -43.41
N ARG A 94 3.73 -14.41 -44.23
CA ARG A 94 5.01 -13.89 -43.73
C ARG A 94 4.81 -12.60 -42.93
N TYR A 95 4.00 -11.69 -43.43
CA TYR A 95 3.67 -10.44 -42.74
C TYR A 95 2.94 -10.71 -41.41
N GLY A 96 1.97 -11.63 -41.39
CA GLY A 96 1.31 -12.06 -40.15
C GLY A 96 2.31 -12.61 -39.12
N SER A 97 3.22 -13.50 -39.56
CA SER A 97 4.27 -14.04 -38.69
C SER A 97 5.24 -12.97 -38.16
N ASP A 98 5.60 -11.97 -38.98
CA ASP A 98 6.48 -10.87 -38.58
C ASP A 98 5.78 -9.90 -37.62
N ALA A 99 4.52 -9.56 -37.88
CA ALA A 99 3.69 -8.74 -37.00
C ALA A 99 3.52 -9.40 -35.62
N ASP A 100 3.23 -10.70 -35.57
CA ASP A 100 3.10 -11.46 -34.33
C ASP A 100 4.41 -11.47 -33.53
N GLN A 101 5.55 -11.64 -34.20
CA GLN A 101 6.87 -11.59 -33.56
C GLN A 101 7.18 -10.19 -33.01
N LYS A 102 6.89 -9.13 -33.76
CA LYS A 102 7.06 -7.75 -33.31
C LYS A 102 6.19 -7.42 -32.10
N ILE A 103 4.92 -7.82 -32.11
CA ILE A 103 4.02 -7.64 -30.96
C ILE A 103 4.55 -8.38 -29.74
N LYS A 104 5.03 -9.62 -29.89
CA LYS A 104 5.65 -10.38 -28.79
C LYS A 104 6.86 -9.66 -28.22
N LEU A 105 7.77 -9.19 -29.07
CA LEU A 105 8.95 -8.44 -28.65
C LEU A 105 8.57 -7.14 -27.92
N LEU A 106 7.61 -6.38 -28.45
CA LEU A 106 7.17 -5.13 -27.82
C LEU A 106 6.52 -5.36 -26.45
N ARG A 107 5.76 -6.46 -26.28
CA ARG A 107 5.22 -6.86 -24.97
C ARG A 107 6.31 -7.23 -23.97
N GLU A 108 7.40 -7.86 -24.44
CA GLU A 108 8.57 -8.17 -23.61
C GLU A 108 9.30 -6.89 -23.20
N VAL A 109 9.49 -5.94 -24.12
CA VAL A 109 10.05 -4.61 -23.80
C VAL A 109 9.17 -3.87 -22.81
N GLU A 110 7.85 -3.85 -23.01
CA GLU A 110 6.90 -3.25 -22.06
C GLU A 110 7.05 -3.88 -20.68
N PHE A 111 7.04 -5.22 -20.60
CA PHE A 111 7.18 -5.95 -19.35
C PHE A 111 8.46 -5.56 -18.59
N HIS A 112 9.62 -5.62 -19.25
CA HIS A 112 10.89 -5.27 -18.62
C HIS A 112 10.96 -3.81 -18.20
N ALA A 113 10.47 -2.88 -19.02
CA ALA A 113 10.44 -1.48 -18.67
C ALA A 113 9.50 -1.17 -17.48
N ARG A 114 8.39 -1.92 -17.33
CA ARG A 114 7.53 -1.82 -16.13
C ARG A 114 8.23 -2.38 -14.89
N GLU A 115 8.99 -3.45 -15.04
CA GLU A 115 9.79 -4.02 -13.94
C GLU A 115 10.92 -3.07 -13.53
N ASP A 116 11.58 -2.41 -14.49
CA ASP A 116 12.59 -1.39 -14.21
C ASP A 116 11.98 -0.19 -13.47
N ALA A 117 10.77 0.25 -13.87
CA ALA A 117 10.03 1.29 -13.17
C ALA A 117 9.68 0.85 -11.73
N TRP A 118 9.27 -0.41 -11.54
CA TRP A 118 8.99 -0.99 -10.23
C TRP A 118 10.24 -0.96 -9.35
N GLN A 119 11.34 -1.53 -9.86
CA GLN A 119 12.62 -1.59 -9.16
C GLN A 119 13.17 -0.20 -8.83
N CYS A 120 12.98 0.78 -9.73
CA CYS A 120 13.40 2.15 -9.48
C CYS A 120 12.69 2.75 -8.26
N ILE A 121 11.37 2.54 -8.11
CA ILE A 121 10.61 3.01 -6.95
C ILE A 121 11.07 2.29 -5.68
N GLU A 122 11.21 0.97 -5.75
CA GLU A 122 11.64 0.14 -4.62
C GLU A 122 13.04 0.53 -4.12
N THR A 123 13.97 0.82 -5.02
CA THR A 123 15.33 1.29 -4.68
C THR A 123 15.35 2.70 -4.11
N ASN A 124 14.43 3.58 -4.54
CA ASN A 124 14.36 4.97 -4.05
C ASN A 124 13.40 5.16 -2.87
N ALA A 125 12.75 4.10 -2.36
CA ALA A 125 11.77 4.20 -1.28
C ALA A 125 12.36 4.77 0.02
N ILE A 126 13.59 4.38 0.38
CA ILE A 126 14.27 4.89 1.59
C ILE A 126 14.66 6.37 1.43
N PRO A 127 15.37 6.80 0.37
CA PRO A 127 15.62 8.23 0.13
C PRO A 127 14.35 9.09 0.13
N MET A 128 13.26 8.58 -0.46
CA MET A 128 11.98 9.28 -0.43
C MET A 128 11.42 9.42 1.00
N LEU A 129 11.57 8.41 1.87
CA LEU A 129 11.18 8.51 3.29
C LEU A 129 12.04 9.53 4.05
N GLU A 130 13.34 9.61 3.76
CA GLU A 130 14.26 10.58 4.37
C GLU A 130 13.93 12.02 3.96
N GLN A 131 13.63 12.24 2.67
CA GLN A 131 13.12 13.52 2.17
C GLN A 131 11.80 13.87 2.88
N LEU A 132 10.87 12.92 2.94
CA LEU A 132 9.57 13.11 3.57
C LEU A 132 9.69 13.43 5.06
N ASN A 133 10.66 12.84 5.76
CA ASN A 133 10.96 13.19 7.14
C ASN A 133 11.47 14.63 7.25
N SER A 134 12.36 15.06 6.36
CA SER A 134 12.86 16.44 6.36
C SER A 134 11.73 17.45 6.17
N GLU A 135 10.84 17.20 5.20
CA GLU A 135 9.64 18.01 4.97
C GLU A 135 8.69 18.00 6.18
N LEU A 136 8.51 16.84 6.82
CA LEU A 136 7.69 16.71 8.03
C LEU A 136 8.28 17.50 9.20
N GLN A 137 9.60 17.48 9.40
CA GLN A 137 10.23 18.25 10.49
C GLN A 137 10.08 19.76 10.26
N THR A 138 10.16 20.25 9.02
CA THR A 138 9.84 21.66 8.70
C THR A 138 8.38 21.98 9.03
N LEU A 139 7.44 21.13 8.61
CA LEU A 139 6.01 21.30 8.93
C LEU A 139 5.76 21.33 10.43
N VAL A 140 6.41 20.46 11.21
CA VAL A 140 6.27 20.40 12.66
C VAL A 140 6.81 21.66 13.32
N ALA A 141 7.92 22.23 12.82
CA ALA A 141 8.45 23.49 13.31
C ALA A 141 7.51 24.68 13.02
N ASP A 142 6.90 24.71 11.84
CA ASP A 142 5.89 25.71 11.47
C ASP A 142 4.63 25.56 12.33
N ALA A 143 4.19 24.32 12.59
CA ALA A 143 3.07 24.02 13.46
C ALA A 143 3.36 24.42 14.91
N ALA A 144 4.58 24.18 15.41
CA ALA A 144 5.02 24.65 16.73
C ALA A 144 4.92 26.17 16.85
N THR A 145 5.40 26.90 15.85
CA THR A 145 5.30 28.37 15.80
C THR A 145 3.84 28.84 15.85
N ALA A 146 2.95 28.19 15.10
CA ALA A 146 1.53 28.53 15.09
C ALA A 146 0.82 28.15 16.41
N VAL A 147 1.18 27.03 17.04
CA VAL A 147 0.68 26.61 18.36
C VAL A 147 1.14 27.58 19.45
N ASP A 148 2.38 28.04 19.41
CA ASP A 148 2.89 29.05 20.35
C ASP A 148 2.11 30.36 20.22
N ALA A 149 1.77 30.76 18.99
CA ALA A 149 0.96 31.95 18.72
C ALA A 149 -0.51 31.84 19.19
N LEU A 150 -1.06 30.62 19.35
CA LEU A 150 -2.38 30.42 19.96
C LEU A 150 -2.38 30.70 21.47
N GLY A 151 -1.23 30.59 22.13
CA GLY A 151 -1.12 30.59 23.59
C GLY A 151 -1.45 29.23 24.23
N PRO A 152 -1.24 29.05 25.54
CA PRO A 152 -1.34 27.75 26.21
C PRO A 152 -2.80 27.26 26.37
N ASP A 153 -3.76 28.19 26.47
CA ASP A 153 -5.14 27.88 26.87
C ASP A 153 -6.09 27.66 25.67
N VAL A 154 -5.63 27.85 24.44
CA VAL A 154 -6.47 27.72 23.23
C VAL A 154 -6.26 26.36 22.58
N SER A 155 -7.17 25.43 22.76
CA SER A 155 -7.10 24.06 22.25
C SER A 155 -8.10 23.74 21.14
N THR A 156 -9.12 24.58 20.97
CA THR A 156 -10.22 24.39 20.01
C THR A 156 -10.40 25.60 19.08
N ALA A 157 -11.12 25.39 17.97
CA ALA A 157 -11.45 26.46 17.03
C ALA A 157 -12.29 27.58 17.67
N ALA A 158 -13.23 27.21 18.55
CA ALA A 158 -14.07 28.17 19.26
C ALA A 158 -13.25 29.04 20.21
N GLU A 159 -12.36 28.43 21.00
CA GLU A 159 -11.43 29.15 21.89
C GLU A 159 -10.51 30.09 21.10
N ALA A 160 -10.08 29.70 19.90
CA ALA A 160 -9.24 30.55 19.05
C ALA A 160 -10.00 31.78 18.53
N ILE A 161 -11.30 31.65 18.24
CA ILE A 161 -12.16 32.77 17.84
C ILE A 161 -12.38 33.70 19.04
N ASP A 162 -12.73 33.14 20.20
CA ASP A 162 -13.03 33.91 21.41
C ASP A 162 -11.79 34.68 21.92
N ALA A 163 -10.60 34.08 21.80
CA ALA A 163 -9.33 34.71 22.15
C ALA A 163 -8.78 35.66 21.05
N GLY A 164 -9.45 35.78 19.89
CA GLY A 164 -9.01 36.65 18.80
C GLY A 164 -7.74 36.17 18.07
N VAL A 165 -7.42 34.87 18.15
CA VAL A 165 -6.24 34.22 17.53
C VAL A 165 -6.67 33.26 16.40
N ALA A 166 -7.71 33.62 15.66
CA ALA A 166 -8.25 32.80 14.58
C ALA A 166 -7.27 32.61 13.40
N ASP A 167 -6.32 33.52 13.20
CA ASP A 167 -5.37 33.43 12.08
C ASP A 167 -4.32 32.32 12.28
N PRO A 168 -3.64 32.20 13.44
CA PRO A 168 -2.83 31.01 13.75
C PRO A 168 -3.61 29.69 13.62
N TRP A 169 -4.90 29.68 13.99
CA TRP A 169 -5.76 28.51 13.82
C TRP A 169 -5.96 28.14 12.35
N LYS A 170 -6.19 29.12 11.47
CA LYS A 170 -6.27 28.90 10.01
C LYS A 170 -4.97 28.34 9.45
N THR A 171 -3.82 28.82 9.93
CA THR A 171 -2.51 28.29 9.56
C THR A 171 -2.38 26.82 9.95
N LEU A 172 -2.77 26.45 11.18
CA LEU A 172 -2.77 25.05 11.63
C LEU A 172 -3.71 24.16 10.81
N ALA A 173 -4.87 24.67 10.41
CA ALA A 173 -5.78 23.95 9.53
C ALA A 173 -5.17 23.67 8.14
N ALA A 174 -4.36 24.58 7.60
CA ALA A 174 -3.61 24.35 6.37
C ALA A 174 -2.49 23.32 6.58
N LEU A 175 -1.67 23.49 7.62
CA LEU A 175 -0.59 22.57 7.97
C LEU A 175 -1.10 21.14 8.25
N ARG A 176 -2.30 21.00 8.81
CA ARG A 176 -2.93 19.68 9.01
C ARG A 176 -3.18 18.95 7.69
N ARG A 177 -3.63 19.65 6.65
CA ARG A 177 -3.81 19.04 5.32
C ARG A 177 -2.48 18.58 4.73
N ASP A 178 -1.43 19.38 4.91
CA ASP A 178 -0.09 19.01 4.48
C ASP A 178 0.44 17.80 5.25
N TYR A 179 0.23 17.74 6.56
CA TYR A 179 0.57 16.61 7.42
C TYR A 179 -0.13 15.33 6.94
N ASP A 180 -1.43 15.39 6.67
CA ASP A 180 -2.19 14.24 6.18
C ASP A 180 -1.67 13.75 4.83
N GLY A 181 -1.28 14.67 3.95
CA GLY A 181 -0.60 14.38 2.68
C GLY A 181 0.73 13.65 2.88
N ILE A 182 1.57 14.11 3.82
CA ILE A 182 2.83 13.42 4.19
C ILE A 182 2.52 12.01 4.70
N ARG A 183 1.56 11.85 5.62
CA ARG A 183 1.20 10.55 6.18
C ARG A 183 0.64 9.58 5.16
N GLU A 184 -0.12 10.04 4.16
CA GLU A 184 -0.58 9.17 3.08
C GLU A 184 0.59 8.67 2.22
N ILE A 185 1.56 9.53 1.92
CA ILE A 185 2.77 9.14 1.18
C ILE A 185 3.60 8.15 2.00
N GLN A 186 3.86 8.43 3.27
CA GLN A 186 4.59 7.53 4.17
C GLN A 186 3.96 6.13 4.20
N ARG A 187 2.64 6.03 4.40
CA ARG A 187 1.93 4.73 4.37
C ARG A 187 2.05 4.02 3.03
N THR A 188 2.00 4.79 1.93
CA THR A 188 2.14 4.24 0.58
C THR A 188 3.55 3.67 0.37
N LEU A 189 4.58 4.38 0.80
CA LEU A 189 5.98 3.95 0.72
C LEU A 189 6.27 2.76 1.65
N TYR A 190 5.68 2.71 2.85
CA TYR A 190 5.78 1.53 3.71
C TYR A 190 5.12 0.29 3.07
N GLY A 191 4.27 0.48 2.07
CA GLY A 191 3.75 -0.59 1.25
C GLY A 191 4.80 -1.23 0.34
N CYS A 192 5.91 -0.57 0.01
CA CYS A 192 6.97 -1.10 -0.85
C CYS A 192 7.59 -2.39 -0.29
N GLU A 193 7.98 -3.31 -1.16
CA GLU A 193 8.52 -4.63 -0.76
C GLU A 193 9.90 -4.53 -0.11
N THR A 194 10.70 -3.52 -0.48
CA THR A 194 12.00 -3.27 0.14
C THR A 194 11.90 -2.68 1.56
N ILE A 195 10.73 -2.16 1.93
CA ILE A 195 10.51 -1.52 3.22
C ILE A 195 9.96 -2.54 4.22
N TYR A 196 10.87 -3.16 4.97
CA TYR A 196 10.54 -4.17 5.97
C TYR A 196 10.95 -3.76 7.39
N PHE A 197 9.98 -3.74 8.31
CA PHE A 197 10.19 -3.56 9.74
C PHE A 197 9.08 -4.29 10.52
N ASP A 198 9.26 -4.43 11.84
CA ASP A 198 8.30 -5.08 12.71
C ASP A 198 7.05 -4.21 12.92
N ARG A 199 6.07 -4.40 12.02
CA ARG A 199 4.79 -3.70 12.02
C ARG A 199 3.93 -4.01 13.24
N ASP A 200 4.04 -5.22 13.78
CA ASP A 200 3.32 -5.64 15.00
C ASP A 200 3.86 -4.90 16.21
N ALA A 201 5.19 -4.84 16.32
CA ALA A 201 5.86 -4.03 17.30
C ALA A 201 5.57 -2.54 17.11
N CYS A 202 5.15 -2.07 15.93
CA CYS A 202 4.70 -0.70 15.72
C CYS A 202 3.20 -0.46 15.95
N GLY A 203 2.39 -1.52 16.04
CA GLY A 203 0.95 -1.45 16.36
C GLY A 203 -0.02 -1.79 15.22
N ASP A 204 0.44 -2.17 14.02
CA ASP A 204 -0.43 -2.37 12.85
C ASP A 204 -1.43 -3.53 13.00
N ASN A 205 -0.98 -4.68 13.51
CA ASN A 205 -1.81 -5.89 13.63
C ASN A 205 -2.35 -6.13 15.05
N ASN A 206 -2.23 -5.14 15.94
CA ASN A 206 -2.83 -5.24 17.27
C ASN A 206 -4.29 -4.77 17.23
N GLN A 207 -5.22 -5.71 17.31
CA GLN A 207 -6.68 -5.44 17.31
C GLN A 207 -7.13 -4.49 18.42
N ARG A 208 -6.33 -4.34 19.49
CA ARG A 208 -6.62 -3.40 20.59
C ARG A 208 -6.29 -1.96 20.23
N VAL A 209 -5.45 -1.72 19.22
CA VAL A 209 -5.10 -0.36 18.78
C VAL A 209 -6.13 0.11 17.76
N THR A 210 -7.10 0.87 18.24
CA THR A 210 -8.26 1.33 17.45
C THR A 210 -7.95 2.57 16.62
N ASP A 211 -7.10 3.48 17.11
CA ASP A 211 -6.70 4.67 16.37
C ASP A 211 -5.61 4.32 15.35
N SER A 212 -5.81 4.74 14.09
CA SER A 212 -4.88 4.48 12.99
C SER A 212 -3.58 5.29 13.07
N GLU A 213 -3.57 6.41 13.79
CA GLU A 213 -2.40 7.26 14.00
C GLU A 213 -1.59 6.83 15.24
N ALA A 214 -2.15 6.00 16.13
CA ALA A 214 -1.43 5.45 17.27
C ALA A 214 -0.42 4.37 16.84
N ARG A 215 0.67 4.79 16.20
CA ARG A 215 1.75 3.94 15.67
C ARG A 215 3.11 4.52 16.04
N LEU A 216 4.05 3.64 16.37
CA LEU A 216 5.40 4.07 16.74
C LEU A 216 6.17 4.74 15.59
N TYR A 217 5.85 4.41 14.34
CA TYR A 217 6.42 5.07 13.17
C TYR A 217 5.76 6.42 12.84
N TYR A 218 4.74 6.85 13.61
CA TYR A 218 4.19 8.21 13.57
C TYR A 218 4.65 9.05 14.73
N HIS A 219 4.78 8.45 15.92
CA HIS A 219 5.06 9.14 17.18
C HIS A 219 6.15 8.42 17.97
N GLN A 220 7.33 9.04 18.09
CA GLN A 220 8.46 8.50 18.84
C GLN A 220 8.18 8.49 20.35
N ASN A 221 7.41 9.46 20.87
CA ASN A 221 7.13 9.57 22.30
C ASN A 221 5.78 8.95 22.69
N LEU A 222 5.19 8.10 21.83
CA LEU A 222 3.83 7.59 22.03
C LEU A 222 3.61 6.85 23.36
N ASN A 223 4.61 6.09 23.83
CA ASN A 223 4.52 5.39 25.12
C ASN A 223 4.48 6.36 26.31
N THR A 224 5.03 7.56 26.16
CA THR A 224 5.06 8.59 27.19
C THR A 224 3.79 9.42 27.14
N THR A 225 3.39 9.85 25.95
CA THR A 225 2.27 10.78 25.75
C THR A 225 0.91 10.08 25.76
N ALA A 226 0.84 8.78 25.42
CA ALA A 226 -0.38 7.98 25.45
C ALA A 226 -0.12 6.56 26.00
N PRO A 227 0.23 6.37 27.29
CA PRO A 227 0.72 5.08 27.82
C PRO A 227 -0.16 3.85 27.55
N ASP A 228 -1.49 4.04 27.48
CA ASP A 228 -2.48 2.99 27.26
C ASP A 228 -2.82 2.73 25.79
N TRP A 229 -2.10 3.33 24.83
CA TRP A 229 -2.42 3.26 23.40
C TRP A 229 -2.48 1.84 22.81
N ARG A 230 -1.80 0.87 23.43
CA ARG A 230 -1.81 -0.55 23.01
C ARG A 230 -2.95 -1.37 23.60
N GLY A 231 -3.66 -0.82 24.57
CA GLY A 231 -4.53 -1.58 25.45
C GLY A 231 -3.75 -2.59 26.30
N HIS A 232 -4.46 -3.30 27.16
CA HIS A 232 -3.89 -4.34 28.01
C HIS A 232 -4.95 -5.38 28.39
N THR A 233 -4.53 -6.51 28.93
CA THR A 233 -5.44 -7.44 29.60
C THR A 233 -5.29 -7.22 31.09
N ASP A 234 -6.38 -6.88 31.78
CA ASP A 234 -6.34 -6.65 33.22
C ASP A 234 -6.24 -7.96 34.01
N SER A 235 -6.10 -7.85 35.34
CA SER A 235 -5.97 -9.02 36.23
C SER A 235 -7.17 -9.97 36.18
N ASN A 236 -8.33 -9.49 35.72
CA ASN A 236 -9.56 -10.25 35.58
C ASN A 236 -9.69 -10.91 34.20
N ARG A 237 -8.64 -10.85 33.37
CA ARG A 237 -8.62 -11.33 31.98
C ARG A 237 -9.59 -10.57 31.06
N VAL A 238 -9.97 -9.35 31.43
CA VAL A 238 -10.78 -8.49 30.55
C VAL A 238 -9.84 -7.73 29.63
N GLU A 239 -10.15 -7.77 28.34
CA GLU A 239 -9.41 -6.98 27.34
C GLU A 239 -9.82 -5.52 27.42
N ARG A 240 -8.83 -4.65 27.63
CA ARG A 240 -8.97 -3.20 27.54
C ARG A 240 -8.39 -2.78 26.20
N TYR A 241 -9.22 -2.13 25.38
CA TYR A 241 -8.79 -1.53 24.14
C TYR A 241 -7.91 -0.33 24.41
N GLY A 242 -7.01 -0.04 23.47
CA GLY A 242 -6.14 1.11 23.54
C GLY A 242 -6.93 2.40 23.53
N THR A 243 -6.48 3.34 24.35
CA THR A 243 -7.04 4.69 24.42
C THR A 243 -5.97 5.70 24.07
N VAL A 244 -6.40 6.78 23.44
CA VAL A 244 -5.54 7.90 23.06
C VAL A 244 -6.11 9.18 23.65
N PRO A 245 -5.25 10.09 24.15
CA PRO A 245 -5.68 11.31 24.83
C PRO A 245 -6.03 12.46 23.89
N TRP A 246 -5.72 12.34 22.59
CA TRP A 246 -5.90 13.44 21.66
C TRP A 246 -7.35 13.57 21.14
N PRO A 247 -7.79 14.79 20.77
CA PRO A 247 -9.14 15.02 20.24
C PRO A 247 -9.40 14.33 18.89
N ALA A 248 -10.69 14.21 18.57
CA ALA A 248 -11.14 13.64 17.30
C ALA A 248 -10.97 14.62 16.12
N ASP A 249 -11.10 15.93 16.37
CA ASP A 249 -10.89 16.94 15.33
C ASP A 249 -9.44 16.91 14.83
N PRO A 250 -9.18 16.86 13.50
CA PRO A 250 -7.83 16.76 12.97
C PRO A 250 -6.91 17.92 13.33
N VAL A 251 -7.42 19.16 13.42
CA VAL A 251 -6.62 20.34 13.73
C VAL A 251 -6.30 20.37 15.22
N GLU A 252 -7.29 20.13 16.08
CA GLU A 252 -7.10 19.98 17.53
C GLU A 252 -6.11 18.86 17.85
N LYS A 253 -6.17 17.74 17.11
CA LYS A 253 -5.22 16.64 17.23
C LYS A 253 -3.78 17.07 16.92
N LEU A 254 -3.57 17.86 15.86
CA LEU A 254 -2.23 18.40 15.52
C LEU A 254 -1.72 19.33 16.62
N VAL A 255 -2.57 20.23 17.14
CA VAL A 255 -2.24 21.09 18.29
C VAL A 255 -1.81 20.24 19.48
N TRP A 256 -2.57 19.18 19.79
CA TRP A 256 -2.25 18.27 20.87
C TRP A 256 -0.90 17.58 20.66
N PHE A 257 -0.62 17.06 19.45
CA PHE A 257 0.63 16.38 19.14
C PHE A 257 1.86 17.26 19.35
N VAL A 258 1.75 18.54 18.98
CA VAL A 258 2.81 19.54 19.12
C VAL A 258 3.01 19.91 20.59
N ARG A 259 1.93 20.25 21.32
CA ARG A 259 2.03 20.65 22.74
C ARG A 259 2.59 19.57 23.64
N ASN A 260 2.23 18.31 23.37
CA ASN A 260 2.64 17.18 24.20
C ASN A 260 3.95 16.55 23.72
N ASP A 261 4.62 17.14 22.72
CA ASP A 261 5.81 16.59 22.07
C ASP A 261 5.67 15.09 21.79
N SER A 262 4.67 14.74 20.98
CA SER A 262 4.43 13.33 20.61
C SER A 262 5.60 12.69 19.83
N GLY A 263 6.62 13.47 19.45
CA GLY A 263 7.74 13.02 18.63
C GLY A 263 7.29 12.68 17.21
N ILE A 264 6.61 13.62 16.54
CA ILE A 264 6.16 13.46 15.15
C ILE A 264 7.38 13.21 14.25
N TRP A 265 7.41 12.08 13.55
CA TRP A 265 8.53 11.71 12.70
C TRP A 265 8.13 10.76 11.57
N CYS A 266 8.99 10.61 10.56
CA CYS A 266 8.82 9.70 9.42
C CYS A 266 10.07 8.82 9.24
N PRO A 267 10.23 7.77 10.05
CA PRO A 267 11.48 7.02 10.10
C PRO A 267 11.68 6.06 8.93
N THR A 268 12.93 5.78 8.65
CA THR A 268 13.38 4.65 7.85
C THR A 268 13.23 3.33 8.64
N PRO A 269 13.21 2.16 7.97
CA PRO A 269 13.18 0.87 8.66
C PRO A 269 14.35 0.64 9.63
N ALA A 270 15.53 1.16 9.30
CA ALA A 270 16.72 1.07 10.15
C ALA A 270 16.52 1.86 11.45
N GLU A 271 15.99 3.07 11.36
CA GLU A 271 15.66 3.91 12.53
C GLU A 271 14.57 3.27 13.39
N ILE A 272 13.52 2.70 12.79
CA ILE A 272 12.50 1.94 13.53
C ILE A 272 13.15 0.78 14.30
N ALA A 273 14.03 0.01 13.65
CA ALA A 273 14.68 -1.13 14.27
C ALA A 273 15.59 -0.72 15.45
N ILE A 274 16.30 0.41 15.34
CA ILE A 274 17.10 0.99 16.43
C ILE A 274 16.17 1.42 17.57
N PHE A 275 15.15 2.19 17.27
CA PHE A 275 14.19 2.71 18.23
C PHE A 275 13.47 1.60 19.01
N LEU A 276 13.03 0.53 18.34
CA LEU A 276 12.40 -0.62 18.99
C LEU A 276 13.36 -1.35 19.94
N LYS A 277 14.66 -1.43 19.60
CA LYS A 277 15.68 -2.00 20.49
C LYS A 277 15.88 -1.13 21.73
N GLU A 278 15.86 0.19 21.59
CA GLU A 278 15.98 1.14 22.70
C GLU A 278 14.79 1.04 23.65
N ILE A 279 13.55 0.99 23.13
CA ILE A 279 12.35 0.76 23.95
C ILE A 279 12.46 -0.57 24.71
N ALA A 280 12.88 -1.64 24.04
CA ALA A 280 13.04 -2.94 24.67
C ALA A 280 14.10 -2.90 25.79
N ALA A 281 15.21 -2.18 25.58
CA ALA A 281 16.27 -2.01 26.57
C ALA A 281 15.81 -1.21 27.80
N GLN A 282 15.00 -0.16 27.61
CA GLN A 282 14.42 0.63 28.71
C GLN A 282 13.43 -0.19 29.55
N LYS A 283 12.70 -1.13 28.92
CA LYS A 283 11.75 -2.01 29.62
C LYS A 283 12.39 -3.17 30.36
N LEU A 284 13.66 -3.50 30.09
CA LEU A 284 14.37 -4.51 30.88
C LEU A 284 14.66 -3.93 32.26
N PRO A 285 14.14 -4.51 33.36
CA PRO A 285 14.48 -4.03 34.69
C PRO A 285 15.99 -4.14 34.86
N MET A 286 16.63 -3.02 35.21
CA MET A 286 18.00 -3.05 35.71
C MET A 286 18.07 -4.16 36.75
N LYS A 287 18.83 -5.20 36.43
CA LYS A 287 19.09 -6.34 37.31
C LYS A 287 19.52 -5.75 38.65
N LYS A 288 18.73 -5.97 39.71
CA LYS A 288 19.03 -5.43 41.06
C LYS A 288 20.53 -5.66 41.35
N PRO A 289 21.31 -4.62 41.69
CA PRO A 289 22.71 -4.80 42.03
C PRO A 289 22.77 -5.71 43.26
N GLY A 290 23.25 -6.94 43.08
CA GLY A 290 23.27 -7.97 44.12
C GLY A 290 22.75 -9.34 43.69
N SER A 291 22.11 -9.48 42.53
CA SER A 291 21.84 -10.83 41.99
C SER A 291 23.14 -11.44 41.45
N PRO A 292 23.64 -12.56 42.01
CA PRO A 292 24.85 -13.19 41.50
C PRO A 292 24.68 -13.52 40.01
N PRO A 293 25.77 -13.44 39.21
CA PRO A 293 25.69 -13.80 37.80
C PRO A 293 25.10 -15.21 37.68
N LEU A 294 24.07 -15.35 36.85
CA LEU A 294 23.52 -16.66 36.50
C LEU A 294 24.65 -17.45 35.84
N GLN A 295 25.30 -18.31 36.61
CA GLN A 295 26.27 -19.25 36.07
C GLN A 295 25.49 -20.29 35.24
N ILE A 296 25.35 -20.02 33.95
CA ILE A 296 24.76 -20.96 33.00
C ILE A 296 25.82 -22.04 32.74
N LYS A 297 25.70 -23.19 33.40
CA LYS A 297 26.50 -24.37 33.07
C LYS A 297 25.94 -24.97 31.78
N ARG A 298 26.79 -25.03 30.76
CA ARG A 298 26.49 -25.76 29.51
C ARG A 298 26.67 -27.25 29.81
N ARG A 299 25.59 -28.01 29.79
CA ARG A 299 25.65 -29.48 29.71
C ARG A 299 25.35 -29.88 28.28
N TYR A 300 26.24 -30.68 27.72
CA TYR A 300 25.97 -31.41 26.49
C TYR A 300 25.24 -32.68 26.88
N ASP A 301 24.16 -33.01 26.17
CA ASP A 301 23.59 -34.35 26.25
C ASP A 301 24.50 -35.35 25.52
N HIS A 302 24.19 -36.65 25.64
CA HIS A 302 24.95 -37.73 25.00
C HIS A 302 24.99 -37.64 23.46
N TYR A 303 24.16 -36.77 22.86
CA TYR A 303 24.05 -36.56 21.42
C TYR A 303 24.67 -35.22 20.95
N GLY A 304 25.30 -34.45 21.85
CA GLY A 304 25.99 -33.20 21.50
C GLY A 304 25.06 -32.00 21.35
N TYR A 305 23.78 -32.09 21.72
CA TYR A 305 22.87 -30.95 21.67
C TYR A 305 22.95 -30.11 22.94
N TYR A 306 22.88 -28.79 22.74
CA TYR A 306 22.95 -27.81 23.82
C TYR A 306 21.61 -27.71 24.56
N GLN A 307 21.59 -28.03 25.85
CA GLN A 307 20.46 -27.72 26.72
C GLN A 307 20.86 -26.66 27.74
N LYS A 308 20.08 -25.57 27.80
CA LYS A 308 20.20 -24.57 28.88
C LYS A 308 19.53 -25.16 30.13
N VAL A 309 20.31 -25.39 31.17
CA VAL A 309 19.85 -25.79 32.50
C VAL A 309 20.26 -24.73 33.52
N ASP A 310 19.44 -24.54 34.56
CA ASP A 310 19.80 -23.67 35.68
C ASP A 310 20.76 -24.38 36.66
N GLN A 311 21.12 -23.70 37.75
CA GLN A 311 22.04 -24.24 38.76
C GLN A 311 21.49 -25.47 39.51
N SER A 312 20.17 -25.69 39.49
CA SER A 312 19.51 -26.85 40.08
C SER A 312 19.48 -28.07 39.14
N GLY A 313 19.88 -27.89 37.87
CA GLY A 313 19.77 -28.91 36.83
C GLY A 313 18.39 -28.99 36.20
N ALA A 314 17.47 -28.08 36.56
CA ALA A 314 16.17 -27.99 35.94
C ALA A 314 16.30 -27.41 34.52
N GLN A 315 15.64 -28.06 33.56
CA GLN A 315 15.52 -27.54 32.19
C GLN A 315 14.62 -26.31 32.20
N PHE A 316 15.04 -25.25 31.52
CA PHE A 316 14.15 -24.13 31.23
C PHE A 316 12.98 -24.65 30.38
N ALA A 317 11.75 -24.49 30.88
CA ALA A 317 10.56 -24.96 30.19
C ALA A 317 10.44 -24.26 28.83
N ASN A 318 10.63 -25.00 27.74
CA ASN A 318 10.30 -24.54 26.40
C ASN A 318 8.77 -24.39 26.31
N PRO A 319 8.22 -23.23 25.91
CA PRO A 319 6.81 -23.12 25.62
C PRO A 319 6.45 -24.08 24.49
N LYS A 320 5.57 -25.03 24.79
CA LYS A 320 5.22 -26.17 23.95
C LYS A 320 4.67 -25.73 22.60
N ARG A 321 5.29 -26.26 21.54
CA ARG A 321 4.77 -26.34 20.17
C ARG A 321 3.67 -27.40 20.15
N SER A 322 2.40 -27.01 20.24
CA SER A 322 1.27 -27.94 20.09
C SER A 322 1.06 -28.28 18.61
N LYS A 323 1.41 -29.50 18.22
CA LYS A 323 0.87 -30.20 17.05
C LYS A 323 -0.03 -31.33 17.55
N SER A 324 -1.22 -31.47 16.98
CA SER A 324 -1.92 -32.75 16.86
C SER A 324 -2.75 -32.75 15.58
N ASN A 325 -2.49 -33.76 14.74
CA ASN A 325 -3.21 -34.14 13.53
C ASN A 325 -4.26 -35.22 13.83
N ALA A 326 -5.13 -35.44 12.84
CA ALA A 326 -5.91 -36.65 12.49
C ALA A 326 -7.31 -36.78 13.13
N SER A 327 -8.39 -37.22 12.46
CA SER A 327 -8.78 -37.44 11.05
C SER A 327 -10.27 -37.89 11.02
N ASP A 328 -10.92 -37.76 9.85
CA ASP A 328 -12.15 -38.44 9.37
C ASP A 328 -13.53 -38.15 9.99
N THR A 329 -14.42 -37.53 9.20
CA THR A 329 -15.83 -37.96 8.98
C THR A 329 -16.34 -37.34 7.66
N GLN A 330 -17.04 -38.15 6.87
CA GLN A 330 -17.67 -37.88 5.56
C GLN A 330 -18.94 -37.00 5.61
N GLU A 331 -19.25 -36.44 4.44
CA GLU A 331 -20.57 -36.17 3.82
C GLU A 331 -21.42 -34.95 4.18
N SER A 332 -21.97 -34.36 3.09
CA SER A 332 -22.99 -33.30 2.96
C SER A 332 -22.54 -31.88 3.35
N ASP A 333 -22.92 -30.78 2.71
CA ASP A 333 -23.94 -30.53 1.71
C ASP A 333 -23.59 -29.22 0.97
N ALA A 334 -24.11 -29.06 -0.23
CA ALA A 334 -23.92 -27.89 -1.07
C ALA A 334 -24.86 -26.73 -0.64
N GLY A 335 -24.35 -25.50 -0.70
CA GLY A 335 -25.18 -24.29 -0.78
C GLY A 335 -24.87 -23.22 0.25
N ASP A 336 -24.20 -22.14 -0.17
CA ASP A 336 -24.59 -20.73 0.12
C ASP A 336 -23.55 -19.69 -0.35
N GLY A 337 -23.00 -19.88 -1.56
CA GLY A 337 -22.08 -18.91 -2.18
C GLY A 337 -22.77 -17.75 -2.92
N HIS A 338 -24.09 -17.81 -3.15
CA HIS A 338 -24.78 -16.90 -4.06
C HIS A 338 -25.57 -15.75 -3.39
N GLU A 339 -25.73 -15.75 -2.07
CA GLU A 339 -26.56 -14.75 -1.40
C GLU A 339 -25.82 -13.43 -1.10
N ASN A 340 -24.49 -13.48 -0.90
CA ASN A 340 -23.71 -12.27 -0.66
C ASN A 340 -23.44 -11.42 -1.92
N GLN A 341 -23.45 -12.03 -3.11
CA GLN A 341 -23.26 -11.31 -4.38
C GLN A 341 -24.51 -10.54 -4.82
N ARG A 342 -25.72 -11.10 -4.59
CA ARG A 342 -26.98 -10.40 -4.91
C ARG A 342 -27.27 -9.21 -4.01
N ARG A 343 -26.74 -9.22 -2.77
CA ARG A 343 -26.94 -8.12 -1.81
C ARG A 343 -26.10 -6.89 -2.12
N THR A 344 -24.96 -7.07 -2.80
CA THR A 344 -24.12 -5.95 -3.25
C THR A 344 -24.70 -5.28 -4.50
N GLU A 345 -25.22 -6.06 -5.45
CA GLU A 345 -25.84 -5.53 -6.68
C GLU A 345 -27.14 -4.75 -6.41
N GLN A 346 -27.92 -5.12 -5.39
CA GLN A 346 -29.15 -4.38 -5.03
C GLN A 346 -28.89 -3.01 -4.36
N LEU A 347 -27.74 -2.81 -3.73
CA LEU A 347 -27.38 -1.53 -3.11
C LEU A 347 -26.87 -0.51 -4.15
N GLU A 348 -26.18 -0.97 -5.20
CA GLU A 348 -25.71 -0.10 -6.28
C GLU A 348 -26.85 0.38 -7.20
N GLN A 349 -27.88 -0.45 -7.45
CA GLN A 349 -29.05 -0.02 -8.24
C GLN A 349 -29.93 1.02 -7.54
N ARG A 350 -29.93 1.05 -6.20
CA ARG A 350 -30.64 2.10 -5.43
C ARG A 350 -29.92 3.44 -5.45
N ALA A 351 -28.60 3.46 -5.46
CA ALA A 351 -27.82 4.71 -5.54
C ALA A 351 -27.94 5.41 -6.92
N ALA A 352 -28.15 4.65 -7.99
CA ALA A 352 -28.30 5.21 -9.34
C ALA A 352 -29.69 5.85 -9.60
N SER A 353 -30.70 5.51 -8.79
CA SER A 353 -32.09 5.95 -9.02
C SER A 353 -32.43 7.32 -8.42
N ASP A 354 -31.62 7.84 -7.49
CA ASP A 354 -31.89 9.09 -6.75
C ASP A 354 -31.25 10.35 -7.37
N SER A 355 -30.64 10.25 -8.56
CA SER A 355 -29.89 11.37 -9.17
C SER A 355 -30.60 12.13 -10.30
N SER A 356 -31.89 11.88 -10.54
CA SER A 356 -32.67 12.65 -11.53
C SER A 356 -33.81 13.45 -10.90
N SER A 357 -33.50 14.70 -10.55
CA SER A 357 -34.50 15.77 -10.45
C SER A 357 -33.95 17.02 -11.16
N PRO A 358 -34.64 17.54 -12.19
CA PRO A 358 -34.16 18.69 -12.95
C PRO A 358 -34.47 19.99 -12.18
N VAL A 359 -33.46 20.85 -12.05
CA VAL A 359 -33.58 22.19 -11.50
C VAL A 359 -34.18 23.11 -12.57
N ASP A 360 -35.38 23.60 -12.24
CA ASP A 360 -36.18 24.57 -12.96
C ASP A 360 -35.42 25.91 -13.08
N SER A 361 -35.09 26.31 -14.31
CA SER A 361 -34.38 27.56 -14.60
C SER A 361 -35.38 28.69 -14.76
N ARG A 362 -35.52 29.52 -13.71
CA ARG A 362 -36.31 30.76 -13.75
C ARG A 362 -35.52 31.88 -14.43
N GLU A 363 -36.03 32.26 -15.59
CA GLU A 363 -35.67 33.41 -16.41
C GLU A 363 -36.03 34.72 -15.66
N VAL A 364 -35.04 35.58 -15.43
CA VAL A 364 -35.25 36.95 -14.89
C VAL A 364 -35.05 37.93 -16.04
N ALA A 365 -36.14 38.58 -16.43
CA ALA A 365 -36.17 39.67 -17.39
C ALA A 365 -35.31 40.85 -16.91
N ARG A 366 -34.50 41.39 -17.83
CA ARG A 366 -33.82 42.69 -17.67
C ARG A 366 -34.72 43.76 -18.26
N ASP A 367 -34.94 44.79 -17.45
CA ASP A 367 -35.52 46.08 -17.83
C ASP A 367 -34.67 46.76 -18.93
N ASP A 368 -35.35 47.16 -20.00
CA ASP A 368 -34.84 48.13 -20.98
C ASP A 368 -35.19 49.55 -20.52
N SER A 369 -34.17 50.39 -20.44
CA SER A 369 -34.30 51.86 -20.37
C SER A 369 -33.66 52.44 -21.63
N SER A 370 -34.49 52.87 -22.59
CA SER A 370 -34.32 54.04 -23.47
C SER A 370 -35.51 54.20 -24.40
#